data_AF-A0A971BAW0-F1
#
_entry.id   AF-A0A971BAW0-F1
#
_cell.length_a   1.000
_cell.length_b   1.000
_cell.length_c   1.000
_cell.angle_alpha   90.00
_cell.angle_beta   90.00
_cell.angle_gamma   90.00
#
_symmetry.space_group_name_H-M   'P 1'
#
loop_
_entity.id
_entity.type
_entity.pdbx_description
1 polymer ?
#
loop_
_entity_poly.entity_id
_entity_poly.type
_entity_poly.pdbx_seq_one_letter_code
_entity_poly.pdbx_strand_id
1 'polypeptide(L)'
;MDFNKEVKNRLCPFLKSEGFNIIEEYNNTIKIESERVEISVNHDNRENSNSFFIGLKGCILYQINDDVLKHLFNSNLVFELNSVDTFINSLDVFLKGDGYRLLSGDRNIHGLLEEYIQNLSDNYTQNLLISQKINSANNAWNSSNYNDFLCFLNGVDENLLPTNIKQKIKIAKQKISINR
;
A
#
# COMPACT_ATOMS: atom_id res chain seq x y z
N MET A 1 27.10 -5.55 5.87
CA MET A 1 26.80 -5.68 4.42
C MET A 1 26.57 -4.28 3.89
N ASP A 2 27.09 -3.97 2.71
CA ASP A 2 26.93 -2.65 2.07
C ASP A 2 25.80 -2.75 1.04
N PHE A 3 24.64 -2.20 1.39
CA PHE A 3 23.42 -2.30 0.59
C PHE A 3 23.60 -1.71 -0.81
N ASN A 4 24.17 -0.50 -0.92
CA ASN A 4 24.38 0.16 -2.20
C ASN A 4 25.34 -0.64 -3.09
N LYS A 5 26.38 -1.25 -2.49
CA LYS A 5 27.29 -2.13 -3.23
C LYS A 5 26.56 -3.35 -3.80
N GLU A 6 25.67 -3.99 -3.03
CA GLU A 6 24.90 -5.13 -3.51
C GLU A 6 23.97 -4.75 -4.68
N VAL A 7 23.24 -3.64 -4.56
CA VAL A 7 22.38 -3.14 -5.65
C VAL A 7 23.20 -2.83 -6.91
N LYS A 8 24.36 -2.18 -6.75
CA LYS A 8 25.25 -1.86 -7.88
C LYS A 8 25.82 -3.08 -8.57
N ASN A 9 26.15 -4.12 -7.83
CA ASN A 9 26.75 -5.31 -8.41
C ASN A 9 25.72 -6.20 -9.12
N ARG A 10 24.47 -6.24 -8.61
CA ARG A 10 23.48 -7.25 -9.02
C ARG A 10 22.39 -6.70 -9.91
N LEU A 11 21.88 -5.49 -9.63
CA LEU A 11 20.78 -4.89 -10.39
C LEU A 11 21.28 -3.93 -11.46
N CYS A 12 22.26 -3.08 -11.13
CA CYS A 12 22.72 -2.04 -12.06
C CYS A 12 23.28 -2.54 -13.39
N PRO A 13 23.91 -3.74 -13.53
CA PRO A 13 24.35 -4.21 -14.84
C PRO A 13 23.20 -4.37 -15.84
N PHE A 14 22.08 -4.95 -15.40
CA PHE A 14 20.87 -5.09 -16.20
C PHE A 14 20.20 -3.73 -16.45
N LEU A 15 20.05 -2.91 -15.40
CA LEU A 15 19.43 -1.60 -15.56
C LEU A 15 20.22 -0.71 -16.54
N LYS A 16 21.55 -0.76 -16.51
CA LYS A 16 22.40 -0.05 -17.48
C LYS A 16 22.20 -0.54 -18.91
N SER A 17 21.98 -1.84 -19.13
CA SER A 17 21.68 -2.33 -20.49
C SER A 17 20.33 -1.83 -21.00
N GLU A 18 19.39 -1.51 -20.10
CA GLU A 18 18.10 -0.89 -20.42
C GLU A 18 18.16 0.66 -20.45
N GLY A 19 19.35 1.26 -20.40
CA GLY A 19 19.52 2.71 -20.51
C GLY A 19 19.31 3.49 -19.21
N PHE A 20 19.33 2.82 -18.05
CA PHE A 20 19.26 3.47 -16.75
C PHE A 20 20.64 3.90 -16.22
N ASN A 21 20.69 5.01 -15.51
CA ASN A 21 21.87 5.56 -14.85
C ASN A 21 21.60 5.88 -13.39
N ILE A 22 22.61 5.65 -12.53
CA ILE A 22 22.54 6.03 -11.13
C ILE A 22 22.61 7.57 -11.06
N ILE A 23 21.66 8.19 -10.37
CA ILE A 23 21.60 9.65 -10.18
C ILE A 23 21.83 10.08 -8.74
N GLU A 24 21.60 9.20 -7.78
CA GLU A 24 21.79 9.49 -6.37
C GLU A 24 22.24 8.22 -5.63
N GLU A 25 23.26 8.37 -4.80
CA GLU A 25 23.67 7.37 -3.82
C GLU A 25 23.79 8.06 -2.46
N TYR A 26 22.94 7.68 -1.52
CA TYR A 26 22.97 8.26 -0.17
C TYR A 26 22.59 7.20 0.87
N ASN A 27 23.46 6.97 1.85
CA ASN A 27 23.29 5.92 2.86
C ASN A 27 22.93 4.56 2.22
N ASN A 28 21.79 3.99 2.57
CA ASN A 28 21.26 2.73 2.03
C ASN A 28 20.15 3.01 1.01
N THR A 29 20.35 4.02 0.17
CA THR A 29 19.41 4.42 -0.88
C THR A 29 20.18 4.67 -2.16
N ILE A 30 19.65 4.09 -3.24
CA ILE A 30 20.15 4.30 -4.58
C ILE A 30 18.98 4.65 -5.50
N LYS A 31 19.09 5.80 -6.16
CA LYS A 31 18.15 6.22 -7.20
C LYS A 31 18.78 6.06 -8.56
N ILE A 32 17.98 5.54 -9.46
CA ILE A 32 18.39 5.18 -10.82
C ILE A 32 17.29 5.65 -11.76
N GLU A 33 17.65 6.27 -12.87
CA GLU A 33 16.68 6.78 -13.85
C GLU A 33 17.05 6.41 -15.28
N SER A 34 16.04 6.30 -16.15
CA SER A 34 16.17 6.32 -17.60
C SER A 34 15.58 7.62 -18.15
N GLU A 35 15.43 7.73 -19.47
CA GLU A 35 14.69 8.84 -20.07
C GLU A 35 13.20 8.90 -19.66
N ARG A 36 12.63 7.77 -19.21
CA ARG A 36 11.18 7.62 -19.00
C ARG A 36 10.78 7.27 -17.59
N VAL A 37 11.66 6.63 -16.82
CA VAL A 37 11.32 5.99 -15.54
C VAL A 37 12.37 6.35 -14.51
N GLU A 38 11.93 6.59 -13.29
CA GLU A 38 12.78 6.73 -12.11
C GLU A 38 12.46 5.60 -11.13
N ILE A 39 13.49 5.04 -10.51
CA ILE A 39 13.38 4.04 -9.46
C ILE A 39 14.22 4.39 -8.24
N SER A 40 13.76 3.99 -7.06
CA SER A 40 14.49 4.08 -5.80
C SER A 40 14.52 2.72 -5.13
N VAL A 41 15.70 2.26 -4.74
CA VAL A 41 15.88 1.04 -3.95
C VAL A 41 16.47 1.41 -2.60
N ASN A 42 15.80 1.04 -1.52
CA ASN A 42 16.08 1.55 -0.17
C ASN A 42 16.18 0.41 0.85
N HIS A 43 17.01 0.59 1.87
CA HIS A 43 17.02 -0.25 3.08
C HIS A 43 17.04 0.61 4.36
N ASP A 44 16.06 0.45 5.23
CA ASP A 44 16.02 1.11 6.54
C ASP A 44 16.61 0.19 7.62
N ASN A 45 17.75 0.60 8.18
CA ASN A 45 18.44 -0.16 9.23
C ASN A 45 17.63 -0.26 10.55
N ARG A 46 16.72 0.70 10.83
CA ARG A 46 15.96 0.74 12.09
C ARG A 46 14.85 -0.29 12.11
N GLU A 47 14.19 -0.44 10.97
CA GLU A 47 13.10 -1.39 10.76
C GLU A 47 13.59 -2.71 10.17
N ASN A 48 14.87 -2.76 9.74
CA ASN A 48 15.45 -3.86 8.99
C ASN A 48 14.58 -4.25 7.79
N SER A 49 14.11 -3.23 7.07
CA SER A 49 13.15 -3.37 5.97
C SER A 49 13.78 -2.91 4.65
N ASN A 50 13.35 -3.52 3.56
CA ASN A 50 13.75 -3.15 2.20
C ASN A 50 12.54 -2.59 1.46
N SER A 51 12.78 -1.64 0.56
CA SER A 51 11.69 -1.03 -0.21
C SER A 51 12.14 -0.71 -1.62
N PHE A 52 11.20 -0.87 -2.56
CA PHE A 52 11.38 -0.54 -3.96
C PHE A 52 10.28 0.41 -4.41
N PHE A 53 10.68 1.48 -5.07
CA PHE A 53 9.79 2.49 -5.62
C PHE A 53 10.07 2.70 -7.10
N ILE A 54 9.02 2.92 -7.89
CA ILE A 54 9.09 3.12 -9.34
C ILE A 54 8.01 4.08 -9.80
N GLY A 55 8.31 4.90 -10.80
CA GLY A 55 7.36 5.80 -11.42
C GLY A 55 7.90 6.37 -12.73
N LEU A 56 7.03 7.05 -13.48
CA LEU A 56 7.47 7.82 -14.63
C LEU A 56 8.39 8.98 -14.18
N LYS A 57 9.40 9.30 -15.00
CA LYS A 57 10.37 10.35 -14.69
C LYS A 57 9.67 11.68 -14.45
N GLY A 58 9.97 12.32 -13.31
CA GLY A 58 9.35 13.58 -12.90
C GLY A 58 7.94 13.45 -12.32
N CYS A 59 7.45 12.23 -12.12
CA CYS A 59 6.18 11.94 -11.45
C CYS A 59 6.40 11.35 -10.05
N ILE A 60 5.32 11.02 -9.36
CA ILE A 60 5.34 10.35 -8.07
C ILE A 60 5.91 8.93 -8.25
N LEU A 61 6.77 8.51 -7.32
CA LEU A 61 7.22 7.13 -7.24
C LEU A 61 6.29 6.34 -6.33
N TYR A 62 5.81 5.21 -6.84
CA TYR A 62 4.92 4.32 -6.12
C TYR A 62 5.71 3.13 -5.56
N GLN A 63 5.41 2.76 -4.32
CA GLN A 63 6.02 1.58 -3.70
C GLN A 63 5.45 0.32 -4.35
N ILE A 64 6.32 -0.62 -4.71
CA ILE A 64 5.93 -1.99 -5.04
C ILE A 64 6.16 -2.83 -3.80
N ASN A 65 5.07 -3.18 -3.11
CA ASN A 65 5.08 -4.08 -1.96
C ASN A 65 4.48 -5.44 -2.34
N ASP A 66 4.38 -6.35 -1.37
CA ASP A 66 3.90 -7.71 -1.58
C ASP A 66 2.44 -7.74 -2.08
N ASP A 67 1.61 -6.79 -1.64
CA ASP A 67 0.23 -6.67 -2.12
C ASP A 67 0.17 -6.27 -3.59
N VAL A 68 0.98 -5.29 -4.02
CA VAL A 68 1.10 -4.91 -5.44
C VAL A 68 1.60 -6.09 -6.27
N LEU A 69 2.66 -6.78 -5.82
CA LEU A 69 3.19 -7.95 -6.51
C LEU A 69 2.11 -9.03 -6.71
N LYS A 70 1.38 -9.34 -5.65
CA LYS A 70 0.36 -10.39 -5.67
C LYS A 70 -0.87 -10.01 -6.47
N HIS A 71 -1.39 -8.81 -6.30
CA HIS A 71 -2.72 -8.45 -6.80
C HIS A 71 -2.68 -7.74 -8.15
N LEU A 72 -1.63 -6.97 -8.45
CA LEU A 72 -1.49 -6.31 -9.75
C LEU A 72 -0.68 -7.18 -10.73
N PHE A 73 0.39 -7.82 -10.25
CA PHE A 73 1.30 -8.59 -11.11
C PHE A 73 1.08 -10.11 -11.04
N ASN A 74 0.18 -10.61 -10.18
CA ASN A 74 -0.02 -12.05 -9.93
C ASN A 74 1.29 -12.79 -9.61
N SER A 75 2.23 -12.08 -8.97
CA SER A 75 3.55 -12.58 -8.63
C SER A 75 3.56 -13.17 -7.22
N ASN A 76 4.27 -14.28 -7.05
CA ASN A 76 4.49 -14.91 -5.73
C ASN A 76 5.81 -14.44 -5.07
N LEU A 77 6.45 -13.43 -5.65
CA LEU A 77 7.64 -12.81 -5.07
C LEU A 77 7.26 -12.06 -3.79
N VAL A 78 8.21 -12.00 -2.88
CA VAL A 78 8.06 -11.35 -1.57
C VAL A 78 9.22 -10.38 -1.40
N PHE A 79 8.92 -9.12 -1.12
CA PHE A 79 9.89 -8.07 -0.87
C PHE A 79 10.01 -7.75 0.62
N GLU A 80 8.91 -7.77 1.37
CA GLU A 80 8.91 -7.43 2.78
C GLU A 80 9.58 -8.51 3.65
N LEU A 81 10.16 -8.09 4.78
CA LEU A 81 10.76 -8.96 5.82
C LEU A 81 11.84 -9.93 5.35
N ASN A 82 12.38 -9.72 4.15
CA ASN A 82 13.47 -10.50 3.57
C ASN A 82 14.83 -9.89 3.87
N SER A 83 15.87 -10.73 3.88
CA SER A 83 17.25 -10.23 3.85
C SER A 83 17.48 -9.40 2.58
N VAL A 84 18.43 -8.46 2.63
CA VAL A 84 18.82 -7.66 1.46
C VAL A 84 19.14 -8.54 0.25
N ASP A 85 19.81 -9.68 0.46
CA ASP A 85 20.15 -10.61 -0.61
C ASP A 85 18.93 -11.20 -1.31
N THR A 86 17.94 -11.66 -0.53
CA THR A 86 16.70 -12.23 -1.06
C THR A 86 15.84 -11.15 -1.71
N PHE A 87 15.81 -9.96 -1.13
CA PHE A 87 15.11 -8.81 -1.70
C PHE A 87 15.71 -8.41 -3.06
N ILE A 88 17.03 -8.24 -3.15
CA ILE A 88 17.71 -7.88 -4.41
C ILE A 88 17.52 -8.96 -5.48
N ASN A 89 17.58 -10.25 -5.11
CA ASN A 89 17.29 -11.34 -6.04
C ASN A 89 15.84 -11.29 -6.54
N SER A 90 14.88 -11.09 -5.64
CA SER A 90 13.47 -11.03 -6.00
C SER A 90 13.19 -9.82 -6.89
N LEU A 91 13.83 -8.68 -6.60
CA LEU A 91 13.73 -7.49 -7.43
C LEU A 91 14.34 -7.71 -8.82
N ASP A 92 15.48 -8.40 -8.93
CA ASP A 92 16.09 -8.74 -10.23
C ASP A 92 15.17 -9.62 -11.08
N VAL A 93 14.58 -10.66 -10.46
CA VAL A 93 13.61 -11.56 -11.12
C VAL A 93 12.37 -10.79 -11.56
N PHE A 94 11.82 -9.95 -10.68
CA PHE A 94 10.64 -9.13 -10.97
C PHE A 94 10.90 -8.19 -12.16
N LEU A 95 11.98 -7.42 -12.13
CA LEU A 95 12.30 -6.41 -13.13
C LEU A 95 12.60 -7.00 -14.52
N LYS A 96 13.13 -8.23 -14.57
CA LYS A 96 13.35 -8.98 -15.83
C LYS A 96 12.10 -9.73 -16.31
N GLY A 97 11.11 -9.92 -15.44
CA GLY A 97 9.87 -10.63 -15.72
C GLY A 97 8.67 -9.68 -15.68
N ASP A 98 7.77 -9.91 -14.72
CA ASP A 98 6.46 -9.24 -14.62
C ASP A 98 6.56 -7.70 -14.54
N GLY A 99 7.64 -7.19 -13.95
CA GLY A 99 7.92 -5.77 -13.77
C GLY A 99 8.55 -5.08 -14.98
N TYR A 100 8.92 -5.81 -16.04
CA TYR A 100 9.65 -5.22 -17.17
C TYR A 100 8.89 -4.08 -17.85
N ARG A 101 7.56 -4.20 -17.97
CA ARG A 101 6.72 -3.14 -18.55
C ARG A 101 6.74 -1.84 -17.75
N LEU A 102 6.98 -1.90 -16.44
CA LEU A 102 7.19 -0.69 -15.64
C LEU A 102 8.50 0.00 -16.05
N LEU A 103 9.59 -0.76 -16.25
CA LEU A 103 10.89 -0.22 -16.66
C LEU A 103 10.88 0.40 -18.06
N SER A 104 10.09 -0.15 -18.99
CA SER A 104 9.98 0.40 -20.35
C SER A 104 9.20 1.72 -20.43
N GLY A 105 8.59 2.14 -19.31
CA GLY A 105 7.76 3.34 -19.21
C GLY A 105 6.39 3.18 -19.86
N ASP A 106 5.84 1.96 -19.91
CA ASP A 106 4.51 1.71 -20.44
C ASP A 106 3.44 2.40 -19.57
N ARG A 107 2.84 3.45 -20.11
CA ARG A 107 1.86 4.28 -19.38
C ARG A 107 0.65 3.50 -18.90
N ASN A 108 0.27 2.40 -19.56
CA ASN A 108 -0.89 1.62 -19.16
C ASN A 108 -0.64 0.92 -17.83
N ILE A 109 0.53 0.29 -17.65
CA ILE A 109 0.82 -0.40 -16.38
C ILE A 109 1.11 0.60 -15.25
N HIS A 110 1.73 1.75 -15.56
CA HIS A 110 1.89 2.84 -14.58
C HIS A 110 0.53 3.40 -14.14
N GLY A 111 -0.43 3.58 -15.06
CA GLY A 111 -1.79 4.00 -14.72
C GLY A 111 -2.54 2.97 -13.85
N LEU A 112 -2.40 1.67 -14.14
CA LEU A 112 -2.98 0.62 -13.30
C LEU A 112 -2.36 0.57 -11.90
N LEU A 113 -1.05 0.82 -11.79
CA LEU A 113 -0.35 0.90 -10.51
C LEU A 113 -0.86 2.07 -9.67
N GLU A 114 -0.97 3.25 -10.28
CA GLU A 114 -1.51 4.45 -9.63
C GLU A 114 -2.96 4.21 -9.15
N GLU A 115 -3.83 3.69 -10.02
CA GLU A 115 -5.22 3.39 -9.68
C GLU A 115 -5.33 2.36 -8.53
N TYR A 116 -4.50 1.31 -8.58
CA TYR A 116 -4.49 0.29 -7.53
C TYR A 116 -4.10 0.87 -6.17
N ILE A 117 -3.05 1.69 -6.12
CA ILE A 117 -2.57 2.32 -4.87
C ILE A 117 -3.59 3.33 -4.35
N GLN A 118 -4.21 4.11 -5.23
CA GLN A 118 -5.27 5.04 -4.84
C GLN A 118 -6.46 4.30 -4.23
N ASN A 119 -6.90 3.21 -4.87
CA ASN A 119 -8.00 2.38 -4.36
C ASN A 119 -7.66 1.74 -3.01
N LEU A 120 -6.43 1.29 -2.79
CA LEU A 120 -5.99 0.80 -1.47
C LEU A 120 -6.08 1.88 -0.40
N SER A 121 -5.63 3.10 -0.73
CA SER A 121 -5.70 4.25 0.18
C SER A 121 -7.15 4.62 0.53
N ASP A 122 -8.03 4.64 -0.47
CA ASP A 122 -9.43 4.98 -0.29
C ASP A 122 -10.16 3.92 0.54
N ASN A 123 -9.93 2.64 0.24
CA ASN A 123 -10.49 1.52 1.01
C ASN A 123 -10.02 1.54 2.47
N TYR A 124 -8.72 1.76 2.70
CA TYR A 124 -8.17 1.92 4.04
C TYR A 124 -8.84 3.08 4.79
N THR A 125 -8.94 4.24 4.15
CA THR A 125 -9.56 5.44 4.72
C THR A 125 -11.03 5.20 5.08
N GLN A 126 -11.79 4.56 4.20
CA GLN A 126 -13.19 4.20 4.47
C GLN A 126 -13.32 3.24 5.65
N ASN A 127 -12.48 2.19 5.69
CA ASN A 127 -12.47 1.22 6.80
C ASN A 127 -12.13 1.90 8.14
N LEU A 128 -11.19 2.85 8.14
CA LEU A 128 -10.85 3.63 9.33
C LEU A 128 -12.03 4.50 9.79
N LEU A 129 -12.69 5.22 8.89
CA LEU A 129 -13.86 6.03 9.19
C LEU A 129 -15.02 5.21 9.76
N ILE A 130 -15.30 4.04 9.16
CA ILE A 130 -16.32 3.11 9.66
C ILE A 130 -15.96 2.63 11.08
N SER A 131 -14.70 2.25 11.29
CA SER A 131 -14.22 1.80 12.60
C SER A 131 -14.37 2.88 13.67
N GLN A 132 -14.04 4.14 13.34
CA GLN A 132 -14.23 5.29 14.24
C GLN A 132 -15.72 5.51 14.57
N LYS A 133 -16.61 5.45 13.58
CA LYS A 133 -18.06 5.55 13.80
C LYS A 133 -18.59 4.44 14.70
N ILE A 134 -18.17 3.19 14.48
CA ILE A 134 -18.56 2.05 15.31
C ILE A 134 -18.07 2.22 16.75
N ASN A 135 -16.85 2.72 16.95
CA ASN A 135 -16.30 2.98 18.29
C ASN A 135 -17.10 4.07 19.03
N SER A 136 -17.39 5.19 18.37
CA SER A 136 -18.24 6.25 18.94
C SER A 136 -19.64 5.75 19.27
N ALA A 137 -20.24 4.94 18.38
CA ALA A 137 -21.52 4.31 18.64
C ALA A 137 -21.45 3.39 19.87
N ASN A 138 -20.46 2.51 19.97
CA ASN A 138 -20.31 1.63 21.14
C ASN A 138 -20.16 2.42 22.45
N ASN A 139 -19.46 3.55 22.44
CA ASN A 139 -19.37 4.44 23.61
C ASN A 139 -20.73 5.04 24.00
N ALA A 140 -21.51 5.51 23.02
CA ALA A 140 -22.86 6.01 23.24
C ALA A 140 -23.80 4.91 23.77
N TRP A 141 -23.71 3.70 23.21
CA TRP A 141 -24.45 2.53 23.67
C TRP A 141 -24.15 2.20 25.14
N ASN A 142 -22.86 2.17 25.51
CA ASN A 142 -22.44 1.89 26.89
C ASN A 142 -22.94 2.96 27.86
N SER A 143 -23.11 4.19 27.40
CA SER A 143 -23.68 5.31 28.15
C SER A 143 -25.22 5.35 28.11
N SER A 144 -25.87 4.32 27.53
CA SER A 144 -27.33 4.27 27.29
C SER A 144 -27.90 5.44 26.48
N ASN A 145 -27.06 6.14 25.71
CA ASN A 145 -27.47 7.21 24.82
C ASN A 145 -27.82 6.65 23.44
N TYR A 146 -29.06 6.19 23.31
CA TYR A 146 -29.54 5.50 22.10
C TYR A 146 -29.70 6.43 20.89
N ASN A 147 -29.95 7.73 21.11
CA ASN A 147 -30.06 8.70 20.03
C ASN A 147 -28.69 8.92 19.36
N ASP A 148 -27.64 9.16 20.16
CA ASP A 148 -26.29 9.36 19.65
C ASP A 148 -25.72 8.06 19.06
N PHE A 149 -26.06 6.90 19.65
CA PHE A 149 -25.73 5.60 19.06
C PHE A 149 -26.22 5.48 17.61
N LEU A 150 -27.47 5.85 17.34
CA LEU A 150 -28.02 5.82 15.98
C LEU A 150 -27.43 6.94 15.10
N CYS A 151 -27.17 8.11 15.67
CA CYS A 151 -26.59 9.25 14.95
C CYS A 151 -25.18 8.93 14.41
N PHE A 152 -24.31 8.34 15.24
CA PHE A 152 -22.94 7.98 14.81
C PHE A 152 -22.91 6.94 13.69
N LEU A 153 -23.94 6.09 13.59
CA LEU A 153 -24.04 5.07 12.55
C LEU A 153 -24.78 5.58 11.29
N ASN A 154 -25.21 6.83 11.27
CA ASN A 154 -25.90 7.38 10.11
C ASN A 154 -24.98 7.46 8.88
N GLY A 155 -25.52 7.06 7.72
CA GLY A 155 -24.79 7.01 6.46
C GLY A 155 -23.70 5.92 6.38
N VAL A 156 -23.62 4.99 7.34
CA VAL A 156 -22.82 3.77 7.16
C VAL A 156 -23.68 2.74 6.45
N ASP A 157 -23.15 2.14 5.38
CA ASP A 157 -23.84 1.03 4.71
C ASP A 157 -24.07 -0.11 5.71
N GLU A 158 -25.32 -0.55 5.83
CA GLU A 158 -25.71 -1.62 6.74
C GLU A 158 -24.97 -2.92 6.43
N ASN A 159 -24.59 -3.18 5.18
CA ASN A 159 -23.80 -4.37 4.82
C ASN A 159 -22.41 -4.38 5.46
N LEU A 160 -21.84 -3.21 5.73
CA LEU A 160 -20.52 -3.04 6.34
C LEU A 160 -20.55 -3.13 7.88
N LEU A 161 -21.75 -3.14 8.49
CA LEU A 161 -21.88 -3.21 9.94
C LEU A 161 -21.75 -4.65 10.46
N PRO A 162 -20.99 -4.88 11.55
CA PRO A 162 -20.97 -6.16 12.23
C PRO A 162 -22.34 -6.56 12.78
N THR A 163 -22.61 -7.87 12.85
CA THR A 163 -23.90 -8.43 13.29
C THR A 163 -24.34 -7.94 14.66
N ASN A 164 -23.40 -7.78 15.61
CA ASN A 164 -23.71 -7.26 16.95
C ASN A 164 -24.21 -5.80 16.92
N ILE A 165 -23.65 -4.95 16.06
CA ILE A 165 -24.09 -3.55 15.87
C ILE A 165 -25.49 -3.52 15.27
N LYS A 166 -25.77 -4.36 14.28
CA LYS A 166 -27.12 -4.49 13.68
C LYS A 166 -28.18 -4.84 14.72
N GLN A 167 -27.87 -5.77 15.63
CA GLN A 167 -28.75 -6.11 16.74
C GLN A 167 -28.98 -4.93 17.69
N LYS A 168 -27.90 -4.21 18.07
CA LYS A 168 -28.00 -3.00 18.90
C LYS A 168 -28.85 -1.90 18.25
N ILE A 169 -28.79 -1.71 16.93
CA ILE A 169 -29.67 -0.78 16.19
C ILE A 169 -31.15 -1.13 16.39
N LYS A 170 -31.51 -2.41 16.26
CA LYS A 170 -32.90 -2.84 16.47
C LYS A 170 -33.39 -2.51 17.88
N ILE A 171 -32.56 -2.78 18.88
CA ILE A 171 -32.87 -2.50 20.30
C ILE A 171 -32.96 -0.99 20.56
N ALA A 172 -32.01 -0.20 20.05
CA ALA A 172 -32.00 1.26 20.21
C ALA A 172 -33.27 1.90 19.65
N LYS A 173 -33.69 1.49 18.44
CA LYS A 173 -34.93 1.96 17.81
C LYS A 173 -36.16 1.65 18.67
N GLN A 174 -36.25 0.42 19.23
CA GLN A 174 -37.33 0.02 20.13
C GLN A 174 -37.35 0.85 21.42
N LYS A 175 -36.20 1.07 22.05
CA LYS A 175 -36.11 1.88 23.29
C LYS A 175 -36.51 3.33 23.09
N ILE A 176 -36.15 3.92 21.95
CA ILE A 176 -36.54 5.30 21.62
C ILE A 176 -38.06 5.38 21.36
N SER A 177 -38.65 4.38 20.69
CA SER A 177 -40.11 4.37 20.43
C SER A 177 -40.98 4.13 21.67
N ILE A 178 -40.44 3.48 22.71
CA ILE A 178 -41.16 3.24 23.98
C ILE A 178 -41.13 4.48 24.90
N ASN A 179 -40.12 5.35 24.74
CA ASN A 179 -39.92 6.55 25.54
C ASN A 179 -40.50 7.83 24.89
N ARG A 180 -41.34 7.69 23.86
CA ARG A 180 -42.13 8.77 23.24
C ARG A 180 -43.59 8.59 23.58
#